data_AF-C2MBJ7-F1
#
_entry.id   AF-C2MBJ7-F1
#
_cell.length_a   1.000
_cell.length_b   1.000
_cell.length_c   1.000
_cell.angle_alpha   90.00
_cell.angle_beta   90.00
_cell.angle_gamma   90.00
#
_symmetry.space_group_name_H-M   'P 1'
#
loop_
_entity.id
_entity.type
_entity.pdbx_description
1 polymer ?
#
loop_
_entity_poly.entity_id
_entity_poly.type
_entity_poly.pdbx_seq_one_letter_code
_entity_poly.pdbx_strand_id
1 'polypeptide(L)'
;MLTALLPCRGQDDAELPSDATVRPSQTIPIMYITTADGKPIITKKEYKRATFYIADPAGKVSLGTAAEPLGMNIRGRGHSSWKGDKKPYKLKLDEKLSLMGMPKNKHWALLKFWPPTMAGMKLGQLMGMAWTPSTKPIEVVLNGDYVGLYLLTETIRIGKNRVNIYEQPDNNEDAATIPGGWLVEVDNYKEQNQISFRENDRWIINITYHSPKVLSTAQKNWLTAEFKGLNDDIYAPNKATSRWKDRIDVDAMARFFIIQEVMDNPDGFHGSFYLHKDQGEGSKWVAGPIWDLTCMNREKTDYTFRMKTSYVFAPHWIGELLKDEDFSSVVCKVWREEHPVLSDEWMRYLESCFAPYEEAYERDKQRWTKGDFKPLHSAAEELTTALRRNVDWFDKHLPATPNAIALVVPTAGRHIVYTMSGEVVRIADDYSEAVRDLPQGVYIVDNSKVIVP
;
A
#
# COMPACT_ATOMS: atom_id res chain seq x y z
N MET A 1 78.29 19.78 -5.98
CA MET A 1 77.15 19.12 -6.65
C MET A 1 76.09 20.21 -6.79
N LEU A 2 75.97 20.93 -7.90
CA LEU A 2 75.78 20.52 -9.30
C LEU A 2 74.33 20.06 -9.58
N THR A 3 73.64 20.90 -10.36
CA THR A 3 72.67 20.65 -11.47
C THR A 3 72.47 19.18 -11.93
N ALA A 4 71.34 18.76 -12.54
CA ALA A 4 70.13 19.43 -13.09
C ALA A 4 68.91 18.44 -13.07
N LEU A 5 67.76 18.53 -13.77
CA LEU A 5 67.16 19.45 -14.78
C LEU A 5 65.59 19.31 -14.72
N LEU A 6 64.87 19.56 -15.82
CA LEU A 6 63.45 19.21 -16.09
C LEU A 6 63.37 18.38 -17.41
N PRO A 7 62.23 18.25 -18.12
CA PRO A 7 61.24 17.18 -17.96
C PRO A 7 61.01 16.36 -19.26
N CYS A 8 60.11 15.37 -19.25
CA CYS A 8 59.52 14.85 -20.50
C CYS A 8 58.07 14.35 -20.31
N ARG A 9 57.34 14.13 -21.42
CA ARG A 9 55.89 13.93 -21.47
C ARG A 9 55.47 12.45 -21.49
N GLY A 10 54.48 12.11 -20.67
CA GLY A 10 53.16 11.61 -21.10
C GLY A 10 53.02 10.18 -21.62
N GLN A 11 52.09 9.43 -21.02
CA GLN A 11 51.16 8.56 -21.75
C GLN A 11 49.87 8.32 -20.95
N ASP A 12 48.76 8.82 -21.49
CA ASP A 12 47.40 8.28 -21.42
C ASP A 12 46.81 7.92 -20.04
N ASP A 13 46.73 8.90 -19.13
CA ASP A 13 45.59 8.97 -18.19
C ASP A 13 44.31 9.18 -19.01
N ALA A 14 43.54 8.11 -19.22
CA ALA A 14 42.29 8.17 -19.96
C ALA A 14 41.16 8.81 -19.11
N GLU A 15 41.07 10.14 -19.14
CA GLU A 15 39.90 10.85 -18.61
C GLU A 15 38.62 10.33 -19.30
N LEU A 16 37.77 9.64 -18.53
CA LEU A 16 36.45 9.22 -19.01
C LEU A 16 35.60 10.45 -19.31
N PRO A 17 35.05 10.61 -20.54
CA PRO A 17 34.34 11.82 -20.93
C PRO A 17 33.06 11.99 -20.12
N SER A 18 32.99 13.10 -19.38
CA SER A 18 32.03 13.34 -18.30
C SER A 18 30.63 13.79 -18.74
N ASP A 19 30.31 13.74 -20.05
CA ASP A 19 29.10 14.36 -20.62
C ASP A 19 28.29 13.42 -21.57
N ALA A 20 28.41 12.11 -21.36
CA ALA A 20 27.49 11.14 -21.95
C ALA A 20 26.14 11.17 -21.22
N THR A 21 25.30 12.16 -21.54
CA THR A 21 23.93 12.26 -21.00
C THR A 21 23.14 10.96 -21.20
N VAL A 22 22.91 10.23 -20.11
CA VAL A 22 22.17 8.95 -20.13
C VAL A 22 20.79 9.17 -20.73
N ARG A 23 20.38 8.31 -21.66
CA ARG A 23 19.12 8.40 -22.40
C ARG A 23 18.12 7.33 -21.94
N PRO A 24 16.82 7.51 -22.21
CA PRO A 24 15.83 6.45 -22.01
C PRO A 24 16.19 5.21 -22.84
N SER A 25 15.82 4.01 -22.37
CA SER A 25 16.01 2.74 -23.08
C SER A 25 15.22 2.68 -24.38
N GLN A 26 14.06 3.34 -24.44
CA GLN A 26 13.08 3.20 -25.54
C GLN A 26 12.49 1.79 -25.68
N THR A 27 12.54 0.98 -24.60
CA THR A 27 11.87 -0.33 -24.54
C THR A 27 10.49 -0.27 -23.90
N ILE A 28 10.19 0.80 -23.16
CA ILE A 28 8.92 1.03 -22.46
C ILE A 28 8.41 2.47 -22.70
N PRO A 29 7.16 2.79 -22.32
CA PRO A 29 6.64 4.15 -22.47
C PRO A 29 7.44 5.19 -21.70
N ILE A 30 7.63 6.35 -22.35
CA ILE A 30 8.39 7.48 -21.83
C ILE A 30 7.45 8.67 -21.66
N MET A 31 7.40 9.24 -20.45
CA MET A 31 6.73 10.52 -20.19
C MET A 31 7.74 11.67 -20.33
N TYR A 32 7.50 12.51 -21.33
CA TYR A 32 8.23 13.76 -21.52
C TYR A 32 7.49 14.89 -20.80
N ILE A 33 8.22 15.71 -20.05
CA ILE A 33 7.69 16.80 -19.21
C ILE A 33 8.49 18.07 -19.51
N THR A 34 7.81 19.18 -19.81
CA THR A 34 8.45 20.49 -19.98
C THR A 34 7.82 21.49 -19.01
N THR A 35 8.62 21.97 -18.06
CA THR A 35 8.23 23.07 -17.16
C THR A 35 8.22 24.40 -17.90
N ALA A 36 7.26 25.28 -17.56
CA ALA A 36 7.10 26.58 -18.23
C ALA A 36 8.28 27.55 -18.02
N ASP A 37 9.15 27.30 -17.03
CA ASP A 37 10.37 28.08 -16.77
C ASP A 37 11.67 27.35 -17.16
N GLY A 38 11.58 26.15 -17.77
CA GLY A 38 12.71 25.31 -18.15
C GLY A 38 13.56 24.78 -16.98
N LYS A 39 13.17 25.02 -15.72
CA LYS A 39 14.00 24.74 -14.53
C LYS A 39 13.52 23.52 -13.75
N PRO A 40 14.42 22.74 -13.12
CA PRO A 40 14.05 21.54 -12.36
C PRO A 40 13.11 21.82 -11.18
N ILE A 41 12.50 20.76 -10.66
CA ILE A 41 11.58 20.79 -9.52
C ILE A 41 12.37 20.70 -8.22
N ILE A 42 12.55 21.84 -7.55
CA ILE A 42 13.36 21.96 -6.32
C ILE A 42 12.54 22.12 -5.02
N THR A 43 11.21 22.13 -5.10
CA THR A 43 10.30 22.30 -3.95
C THR A 43 9.19 21.25 -3.89
N LYS A 44 8.75 20.94 -2.67
CA LYS A 44 7.55 20.12 -2.39
C LYS A 44 6.28 20.95 -2.17
N LYS A 45 6.39 22.28 -2.01
CA LYS A 45 5.27 23.16 -1.63
C LYS A 45 4.50 23.63 -2.87
N GLU A 46 5.09 24.52 -3.64
CA GLU A 46 4.45 25.07 -4.85
C GLU A 46 4.39 24.05 -5.99
N TYR A 47 3.34 24.19 -6.80
CA TYR A 47 3.22 23.53 -8.11
C TYR A 47 3.79 24.44 -9.19
N LYS A 48 4.73 23.93 -9.98
CA LYS A 48 5.13 24.56 -11.26
C LYS A 48 4.15 24.20 -12.37
N ARG A 49 3.90 25.15 -13.26
CA ARG A 49 3.21 24.91 -14.54
C ARG A 49 4.12 24.07 -15.46
N ALA A 50 3.54 23.07 -16.12
CA ALA A 50 4.23 22.23 -17.10
C ALA A 50 3.29 21.71 -18.18
N THR A 51 3.85 21.20 -19.27
CA THR A 51 3.16 20.32 -20.22
C THR A 51 3.80 18.93 -20.19
N PHE A 52 3.08 17.92 -20.71
CA PHE A 52 3.60 16.57 -20.86
C PHE A 52 3.04 15.85 -22.09
N TYR A 53 3.73 14.83 -22.56
CA TYR A 53 3.17 13.78 -23.41
C TYR A 53 3.77 12.42 -23.03
N ILE A 54 3.10 11.34 -23.42
CA ILE A 54 3.63 9.97 -23.30
C ILE A 54 3.86 9.45 -24.71
N ALA A 55 5.08 8.99 -25.00
CA ALA A 55 5.37 8.22 -26.20
C ALA A 55 5.63 6.76 -25.79
N ASP A 56 4.86 5.84 -26.35
CA ASP A 56 5.09 4.40 -26.24
C ASP A 56 5.83 3.92 -27.51
N PRO A 57 7.05 3.36 -27.40
CA PRO A 57 7.77 2.74 -28.53
C PRO A 57 6.96 1.62 -29.21
N ALA A 58 6.09 0.92 -28.48
CA ALA A 58 5.18 -0.08 -29.03
C ALA A 58 3.83 0.50 -29.52
N GLY A 59 3.60 1.82 -29.37
CA GLY A 59 2.43 2.54 -29.86
C GLY A 59 1.10 2.27 -29.13
N LYS A 60 1.09 1.48 -28.04
CA LYS A 60 -0.13 0.99 -27.36
C LYS A 60 -0.70 1.97 -26.33
N VAL A 61 0.14 2.79 -25.70
CA VAL A 61 -0.27 3.72 -24.62
C VAL A 61 0.20 5.17 -24.77
N SER A 62 0.55 5.59 -25.98
CA SER A 62 0.91 7.00 -26.29
C SER A 62 -0.25 7.97 -25.99
N LEU A 63 0.08 9.20 -25.56
CA LEU A 63 -0.89 10.22 -25.16
C LEU A 63 -0.33 11.64 -25.36
N GLY A 64 -0.95 12.44 -26.23
CA GLY A 64 -0.42 13.72 -26.68
C GLY A 64 0.80 13.55 -27.62
N THR A 65 1.40 14.65 -28.05
CA THR A 65 2.64 14.62 -28.85
C THR A 65 3.62 15.72 -28.43
N ALA A 66 4.82 15.75 -29.01
CA ALA A 66 5.76 16.86 -28.82
C ALA A 66 5.24 18.20 -29.41
N ALA A 67 4.41 18.15 -30.44
CA ALA A 67 3.77 19.33 -31.04
C ALA A 67 2.48 19.75 -30.31
N GLU A 68 1.76 18.77 -29.77
CA GLU A 68 0.51 18.95 -29.01
C GLU A 68 0.62 18.31 -27.61
N PRO A 69 1.44 18.90 -26.71
CA PRO A 69 1.62 18.38 -25.36
C PRO A 69 0.49 18.86 -24.43
N LEU A 70 0.09 18.00 -23.49
CA LEU A 70 -1.06 18.20 -22.62
C LEU A 70 -0.69 19.01 -21.36
N GLY A 71 -1.58 19.90 -20.93
CA GLY A 71 -1.34 20.79 -19.79
C GLY A 71 -1.41 20.09 -18.43
N MET A 72 -0.46 20.43 -17.54
CA MET A 72 -0.46 19.97 -16.15
C MET A 72 0.27 20.92 -15.19
N ASN A 73 0.41 20.48 -13.94
CA ASN A 73 1.19 21.11 -12.90
C ASN A 73 1.95 20.04 -12.12
N ILE A 74 3.20 20.31 -11.74
CA ILE A 74 4.12 19.34 -11.12
C ILE A 74 4.80 19.92 -9.87
N ARG A 75 4.99 19.09 -8.83
CA ARG A 75 5.80 19.42 -7.65
C ARG A 75 6.50 18.20 -7.05
N GLY A 76 7.45 18.42 -6.15
CA GLY A 76 8.07 17.37 -5.35
C GLY A 76 7.12 16.71 -4.34
N ARG A 77 7.41 15.46 -3.95
CA ARG A 77 6.72 14.73 -2.87
C ARG A 77 7.68 13.96 -1.95
N GLY A 78 7.12 13.28 -0.94
CA GLY A 78 7.83 12.37 -0.03
C GLY A 78 8.56 13.07 1.11
N HIS A 79 8.91 12.33 2.16
CA HIS A 79 9.75 12.83 3.26
C HIS A 79 11.20 12.39 3.07
N SER A 80 11.52 11.12 3.40
CA SER A 80 12.84 10.52 3.24
C SER A 80 13.30 10.51 1.78
N SER A 81 12.42 10.05 0.90
CA SER A 81 12.65 9.89 -0.55
C SER A 81 12.95 11.21 -1.29
N TRP A 82 12.60 12.37 -0.72
CA TRP A 82 12.95 13.70 -1.27
C TRP A 82 14.43 14.08 -1.05
N LYS A 83 15.09 13.51 -0.04
CA LYS A 83 16.44 13.94 0.39
C LYS A 83 17.51 13.58 -0.64
N GLY A 84 17.60 12.31 -1.04
CA GLY A 84 18.54 11.84 -2.08
C GLY A 84 18.24 12.38 -3.50
N ASP A 85 19.23 12.31 -4.38
CA ASP A 85 19.33 13.14 -5.61
C ASP A 85 18.15 12.98 -6.59
N LYS A 86 17.85 11.75 -7.03
CA LYS A 86 16.66 11.43 -7.82
C LYS A 86 15.39 11.84 -7.06
N LYS A 87 14.58 12.76 -7.59
CA LYS A 87 13.42 13.32 -6.88
C LYS A 87 12.09 12.67 -7.30
N PRO A 88 11.20 12.27 -6.37
CA PRO A 88 9.85 11.81 -6.71
C PRO A 88 8.87 13.00 -6.82
N TYR A 89 7.87 12.87 -7.70
CA TYR A 89 6.96 13.97 -8.06
C TYR A 89 5.48 13.67 -7.80
N LYS A 90 4.66 14.72 -7.71
CA LYS A 90 3.19 14.68 -7.66
C LYS A 90 2.65 15.54 -8.80
N LEU A 91 1.77 14.95 -9.62
CA LEU A 91 1.20 15.57 -10.82
C LEU A 91 -0.25 16.01 -10.55
N LYS A 92 -0.63 17.18 -11.07
CA LYS A 92 -2.00 17.66 -11.22
C LYS A 92 -2.21 18.03 -12.69
N LEU A 93 -2.75 17.09 -13.47
CA LEU A 93 -3.15 17.32 -14.85
C LEU A 93 -4.25 18.38 -14.92
N ASP A 94 -4.32 19.10 -16.02
CA ASP A 94 -5.42 20.04 -16.23
C ASP A 94 -6.74 19.30 -16.40
N GLU A 95 -6.75 18.14 -17.09
CA GLU A 95 -7.95 17.33 -17.30
C GLU A 95 -7.90 15.89 -16.78
N LYS A 96 -9.09 15.29 -16.64
CA LYS A 96 -9.27 13.89 -16.14
C LYS A 96 -8.86 12.90 -17.23
N LEU A 97 -7.57 12.63 -17.35
CA LEU A 97 -6.99 11.72 -18.35
C LEU A 97 -6.74 10.33 -17.78
N SER A 98 -6.83 9.31 -18.64
CA SER A 98 -6.34 7.96 -18.38
C SER A 98 -4.87 7.92 -18.76
N LEU A 99 -4.00 7.48 -17.86
CA LEU A 99 -2.57 7.32 -18.14
C LEU A 99 -2.24 5.82 -18.15
N MET A 100 -1.62 5.33 -19.23
CA MET A 100 -1.25 3.91 -19.39
C MET A 100 -2.42 2.93 -19.14
N GLY A 101 -3.66 3.34 -19.43
CA GLY A 101 -4.88 2.56 -19.21
C GLY A 101 -5.41 2.55 -17.77
N MET A 102 -4.81 3.29 -16.82
CA MET A 102 -5.35 3.44 -15.46
C MET A 102 -6.55 4.42 -15.43
N PRO A 103 -7.50 4.29 -14.48
CA PRO A 103 -8.76 5.05 -14.50
C PRO A 103 -8.58 6.59 -14.55
N LYS A 104 -9.45 7.27 -15.31
CA LYS A 104 -9.34 8.73 -15.59
C LYS A 104 -9.25 9.56 -14.30
N ASN A 105 -8.17 10.32 -14.12
CA ASN A 105 -7.97 11.19 -12.96
C ASN A 105 -7.11 12.43 -13.27
N LYS A 106 -7.27 13.52 -12.51
CA LYS A 106 -6.36 14.69 -12.58
C LYS A 106 -5.09 14.49 -11.74
N HIS A 107 -5.01 13.48 -10.87
CA HIS A 107 -3.96 13.36 -9.85
C HIS A 107 -3.19 12.04 -9.84
N TRP A 108 -1.87 12.15 -10.00
CA TRP A 108 -0.92 11.04 -10.13
C TRP A 108 0.35 11.33 -9.33
N ALA A 109 1.17 10.30 -9.12
CA ALA A 109 2.53 10.44 -8.58
C ALA A 109 3.54 9.75 -9.51
N LEU A 110 4.76 10.28 -9.53
CA LEU A 110 5.92 9.59 -10.06
C LEU A 110 6.78 9.21 -8.84
N LEU A 111 6.63 7.97 -8.38
CA LEU A 111 7.47 7.39 -7.34
C LEU A 111 8.78 6.89 -7.93
N LYS A 112 9.85 6.81 -7.13
CA LYS A 112 11.07 6.13 -7.59
C LYS A 112 10.72 4.66 -7.84
N PHE A 113 11.28 4.06 -8.88
CA PHE A 113 11.07 2.64 -9.14
C PHE A 113 11.58 1.77 -7.96
N TRP A 114 10.71 0.89 -7.45
CA TRP A 114 10.99 0.02 -6.32
C TRP A 114 10.18 -1.29 -6.46
N PRO A 115 10.83 -2.45 -6.72
CA PRO A 115 10.14 -3.72 -6.93
C PRO A 115 9.18 -4.15 -5.80
N PRO A 116 9.50 -3.98 -4.49
CA PRO A 116 8.56 -4.28 -3.40
C PRO A 116 7.25 -3.48 -3.46
N THR A 117 7.26 -2.25 -3.99
CA THR A 117 6.03 -1.47 -4.17
C THR A 117 5.15 -2.06 -5.28
N MET A 118 5.72 -2.60 -6.36
CA MET A 118 4.92 -3.34 -7.36
C MET A 118 4.37 -4.64 -6.79
N ALA A 119 5.21 -5.42 -6.10
CA ALA A 119 4.84 -6.67 -5.45
C ALA A 119 3.66 -6.48 -4.49
N GLY A 120 3.80 -5.57 -3.53
CA GLY A 120 2.79 -5.33 -2.50
C GLY A 120 1.49 -4.71 -3.05
N MET A 121 1.56 -3.86 -4.09
CA MET A 121 0.35 -3.33 -4.74
C MET A 121 -0.43 -4.43 -5.49
N LYS A 122 0.25 -5.40 -6.11
CA LYS A 122 -0.45 -6.60 -6.66
C LYS A 122 -1.00 -7.48 -5.53
N LEU A 123 -0.28 -7.65 -4.43
CA LEU A 123 -0.79 -8.41 -3.27
C LEU A 123 -2.08 -7.78 -2.71
N GLY A 124 -2.12 -6.46 -2.50
CA GLY A 124 -3.33 -5.78 -2.03
C GLY A 124 -4.53 -5.85 -2.96
N GLN A 125 -4.29 -5.87 -4.28
CA GLN A 125 -5.35 -6.12 -5.27
C GLN A 125 -5.87 -7.55 -5.20
N LEU A 126 -5.00 -8.54 -5.00
CA LEU A 126 -5.38 -9.95 -4.88
C LEU A 126 -6.09 -10.24 -3.56
N MET A 127 -5.63 -9.66 -2.45
CA MET A 127 -6.22 -9.78 -1.10
C MET A 127 -7.55 -9.03 -0.91
N GLY A 128 -8.19 -8.53 -1.98
CA GLY A 128 -9.50 -7.89 -1.87
C GLY A 128 -9.54 -6.59 -1.06
N MET A 129 -8.42 -5.87 -0.91
CA MET A 129 -8.41 -4.56 -0.24
C MET A 129 -9.37 -3.59 -0.95
N ALA A 130 -10.26 -2.94 -0.20
CA ALA A 130 -11.37 -2.12 -0.69
C ALA A 130 -11.01 -1.13 -1.82
N TRP A 131 -9.81 -0.55 -1.76
CA TRP A 131 -9.10 -0.10 -2.96
C TRP A 131 -7.58 -0.17 -2.76
N THR A 132 -6.85 -0.52 -3.82
CA THR A 132 -5.37 -0.52 -3.85
C THR A 132 -4.87 0.31 -5.04
N PRO A 133 -3.91 1.25 -4.83
CA PRO A 133 -3.38 2.10 -5.90
C PRO A 133 -2.79 1.32 -7.09
N SER A 134 -3.30 1.58 -8.30
CA SER A 134 -2.65 1.09 -9.52
C SER A 134 -1.26 1.74 -9.68
N THR A 135 -0.27 0.97 -10.13
CA THR A 135 1.08 1.46 -10.42
C THR A 135 1.64 0.83 -11.70
N LYS A 136 2.35 1.62 -12.52
CA LYS A 136 2.98 1.17 -13.77
C LYS A 136 4.35 1.81 -13.97
N PRO A 137 5.42 1.05 -14.27
CA PRO A 137 6.73 1.63 -14.57
C PRO A 137 6.73 2.46 -15.85
N ILE A 138 7.45 3.59 -15.84
CA ILE A 138 7.55 4.54 -16.95
C ILE A 138 8.91 5.24 -16.91
N GLU A 139 9.55 5.44 -18.06
CA GLU A 139 10.72 6.32 -18.14
C GLU A 139 10.29 7.79 -18.15
N VAL A 140 11.09 8.70 -17.57
CA VAL A 140 10.72 10.12 -17.47
C VAL A 140 11.84 11.03 -17.96
N VAL A 141 11.48 11.95 -18.87
CA VAL A 141 12.35 13.03 -19.36
C VAL A 141 11.77 14.37 -18.89
N LEU A 142 12.56 15.17 -18.18
CA LEU A 142 12.17 16.46 -17.60
C LEU A 142 13.04 17.58 -18.18
N ASN A 143 12.42 18.53 -18.90
CA ASN A 143 13.10 19.63 -19.58
C ASN A 143 14.22 19.16 -20.56
N GLY A 144 14.03 17.99 -21.19
CA GLY A 144 15.01 17.34 -22.07
C GLY A 144 16.00 16.40 -21.35
N ASP A 145 16.08 16.45 -20.03
CA ASP A 145 16.97 15.62 -19.21
C ASP A 145 16.28 14.31 -18.76
N TYR A 146 16.85 13.13 -19.05
CA TYR A 146 16.27 11.84 -18.68
C TYR A 146 16.44 11.58 -17.18
N VAL A 147 15.42 11.88 -16.37
CA VAL A 147 15.47 11.79 -14.90
C VAL A 147 15.25 10.38 -14.34
N GLY A 148 15.16 9.34 -15.18
CA GLY A 148 15.19 7.93 -14.77
C GLY A 148 13.88 7.14 -14.94
N LEU A 149 13.87 5.92 -14.41
CA LEU A 149 12.72 5.01 -14.34
C LEU A 149 11.86 5.30 -13.10
N TYR A 150 10.58 5.56 -13.28
CA TYR A 150 9.62 5.85 -12.21
C TYR A 150 8.48 4.84 -12.19
N LEU A 151 7.78 4.78 -11.07
CA LEU A 151 6.46 4.19 -10.97
C LEU A 151 5.43 5.32 -11.10
N LEU A 152 4.67 5.31 -12.20
CA LEU A 152 3.48 6.13 -12.37
C LEU A 152 2.35 5.50 -11.54
N THR A 153 2.02 6.14 -10.43
CA THR A 153 1.14 5.57 -9.42
C THR A 153 -0.10 6.46 -9.23
N GLU A 154 -1.24 5.81 -8.99
CA GLU A 154 -2.42 6.50 -8.48
C GLU A 154 -2.15 7.15 -7.11
N THR A 155 -2.90 8.19 -6.76
CA THR A 155 -2.75 8.85 -5.45
C THR A 155 -3.99 8.63 -4.61
N ILE A 156 -3.77 8.13 -3.38
CA ILE A 156 -4.82 7.94 -2.36
C ILE A 156 -5.60 9.24 -2.19
N ARG A 157 -6.89 9.14 -2.51
CA ARG A 157 -7.92 10.18 -2.51
C ARG A 157 -9.28 9.53 -2.59
N ILE A 158 -10.30 10.24 -2.09
CA ILE A 158 -11.69 9.90 -2.32
C ILE A 158 -12.04 10.07 -3.82
N GLY A 159 -12.95 9.23 -4.33
CA GLY A 159 -13.55 9.35 -5.65
C GLY A 159 -13.88 8.02 -6.33
N LYS A 160 -14.79 8.05 -7.31
CA LYS A 160 -15.47 6.87 -7.89
C LYS A 160 -14.60 5.66 -8.24
N ASN A 161 -13.39 5.89 -8.75
CA ASN A 161 -12.48 4.82 -9.19
C ASN A 161 -11.26 4.69 -8.26
N ARG A 162 -11.36 5.15 -7.01
CA ARG A 162 -10.36 5.09 -5.94
C ARG A 162 -11.02 4.70 -4.62
N VAL A 163 -10.75 5.43 -3.53
CA VAL A 163 -11.49 5.29 -2.27
C VAL A 163 -12.92 5.79 -2.51
N ASN A 164 -13.83 4.90 -2.91
CA ASN A 164 -15.18 5.26 -3.31
C ASN A 164 -16.11 5.35 -2.08
N ILE A 165 -15.96 6.46 -1.35
CA ILE A 165 -16.81 6.86 -0.23
C ILE A 165 -17.35 8.28 -0.48
N TYR A 166 -18.26 8.76 0.37
CA TYR A 166 -18.66 10.16 0.47
C TYR A 166 -17.45 11.08 0.76
N GLU A 167 -17.31 12.20 0.04
CA GLU A 167 -16.34 13.26 0.37
C GLU A 167 -17.07 14.38 1.13
N GLN A 168 -16.93 14.40 2.47
CA GLN A 168 -17.53 15.46 3.28
C GLN A 168 -16.83 16.83 3.02
N PRO A 169 -17.53 17.96 3.19
CA PRO A 169 -16.94 19.27 2.92
C PRO A 169 -15.91 19.71 3.97
N ASP A 170 -14.98 20.56 3.53
CA ASP A 170 -14.09 21.32 4.42
C ASP A 170 -14.92 22.26 5.31
N ASN A 171 -14.63 22.31 6.61
CA ASN A 171 -15.34 23.10 7.62
C ASN A 171 -16.83 22.75 7.80
N ASN A 172 -17.20 21.47 7.76
CA ASN A 172 -18.56 21.05 8.09
C ASN A 172 -18.87 21.27 9.58
N GLU A 173 -20.01 21.86 9.92
CA GLU A 173 -20.47 22.01 11.32
C GLU A 173 -21.73 21.15 11.61
N ASP A 174 -22.26 20.41 10.62
CA ASP A 174 -23.41 19.52 10.81
C ASP A 174 -23.03 18.20 11.50
N ALA A 175 -23.43 18.06 12.75
CA ALA A 175 -23.20 16.87 13.57
C ALA A 175 -23.81 15.57 13.01
N ALA A 176 -24.81 15.65 12.11
CA ALA A 176 -25.39 14.45 11.48
C ALA A 176 -24.51 13.89 10.35
N THR A 177 -23.81 14.74 9.60
CA THR A 177 -22.97 14.32 8.45
C THR A 177 -21.47 14.23 8.76
N ILE A 178 -20.98 14.91 9.79
CA ILE A 178 -19.59 14.81 10.31
C ILE A 178 -19.12 13.35 10.58
N PRO A 179 -19.93 12.39 11.07
CA PRO A 179 -19.43 11.07 11.47
C PRO A 179 -18.89 10.15 10.36
N GLY A 180 -18.97 10.55 9.08
CA GLY A 180 -18.57 9.74 7.93
C GLY A 180 -18.08 10.59 6.75
N GLY A 181 -17.42 9.93 5.79
CA GLY A 181 -16.71 10.59 4.68
C GLY A 181 -15.33 11.09 5.08
N TRP A 182 -14.55 10.23 5.75
CA TRP A 182 -13.20 10.52 6.22
C TRP A 182 -12.16 9.71 5.47
N LEU A 183 -11.01 10.33 5.21
CA LEU A 183 -9.78 9.68 4.74
C LEU A 183 -8.60 10.23 5.54
N VAL A 184 -7.96 9.35 6.32
CA VAL A 184 -6.89 9.70 7.26
C VAL A 184 -5.71 8.73 7.14
N GLU A 185 -4.60 9.08 7.79
CA GLU A 185 -3.35 8.31 7.83
C GLU A 185 -2.77 8.37 9.25
N VAL A 186 -2.39 7.23 9.83
CA VAL A 186 -1.48 7.22 10.99
C VAL A 186 -0.09 7.56 10.47
N ASP A 187 0.50 8.63 11.02
CA ASP A 187 1.65 9.32 10.43
C ASP A 187 2.80 9.45 11.43
N ASN A 188 4.00 9.06 10.99
CA ASN A 188 5.23 9.11 11.75
C ASN A 188 5.91 10.50 11.72
N TYR A 189 5.47 11.39 10.83
CA TYR A 189 5.90 12.78 10.81
C TYR A 189 4.89 13.68 11.52
N LYS A 190 5.35 14.82 12.05
CA LYS A 190 4.45 15.88 12.51
C LYS A 190 4.16 16.84 11.37
N GLU A 191 2.90 16.91 10.98
CA GLU A 191 2.37 17.80 9.94
C GLU A 191 1.30 18.73 10.55
N GLN A 192 0.90 19.79 9.81
CA GLN A 192 -0.02 20.81 10.34
C GLN A 192 -1.49 20.33 10.40
N ASN A 193 -1.85 19.37 9.55
CA ASN A 193 -3.20 18.83 9.40
C ASN A 193 -3.37 17.52 10.21
N GLN A 194 -3.13 17.59 11.52
CA GLN A 194 -3.15 16.43 12.42
C GLN A 194 -4.01 16.64 13.69
N ILE A 195 -4.49 15.52 14.23
CA ILE A 195 -4.76 15.34 15.65
C ILE A 195 -3.69 14.42 16.25
N SER A 196 -3.33 14.60 17.52
CA SER A 196 -2.38 13.74 18.23
C SER A 196 -2.85 13.46 19.65
N PHE A 197 -2.63 12.26 20.15
CA PHE A 197 -2.95 11.87 21.53
C PHE A 197 -2.06 10.72 22.03
N ARG A 198 -2.10 10.43 23.33
CA ARG A 198 -1.37 9.32 23.93
C ARG A 198 -2.04 8.01 23.51
N GLU A 199 -1.31 7.12 22.85
CA GLU A 199 -1.82 5.79 22.51
C GLU A 199 -1.73 4.86 23.73
N ASN A 200 -0.56 4.83 24.35
CA ASN A 200 -0.17 4.01 25.49
C ASN A 200 1.05 4.65 26.18
N ASP A 201 1.61 4.02 27.22
CA ASP A 201 2.76 4.56 27.97
C ASP A 201 4.04 4.83 27.14
N ARG A 202 4.16 4.22 25.95
CA ARG A 202 5.32 4.38 25.06
C ARG A 202 5.08 5.40 23.95
N TRP A 203 3.90 5.38 23.32
CA TRP A 203 3.69 6.09 22.05
C TRP A 203 2.72 7.28 22.11
N ILE A 204 2.89 8.18 21.15
CA ILE A 204 1.92 9.21 20.77
C ILE A 204 1.56 8.88 19.33
N ILE A 205 0.27 8.72 19.06
CA ILE A 205 -0.24 8.49 17.71
C ILE A 205 -0.62 9.85 17.09
N ASN A 206 -0.27 10.06 15.81
CA ASN A 206 -0.70 11.23 15.04
C ASN A 206 -1.60 10.74 13.90
N ILE A 207 -2.76 11.38 13.73
CA ILE A 207 -3.71 11.07 12.66
C ILE A 207 -3.74 12.27 11.71
N THR A 208 -3.12 12.12 10.54
CA THR A 208 -3.13 13.10 9.44
C THR A 208 -4.46 13.01 8.70
N TYR A 209 -5.23 14.11 8.64
CA TYR A 209 -6.46 14.16 7.86
C TYR A 209 -6.19 14.60 6.42
N HIS A 210 -6.56 13.75 5.44
CA HIS A 210 -6.39 14.00 4.00
C HIS A 210 -7.70 14.40 3.31
N SER A 211 -8.84 13.90 3.81
CA SER A 211 -10.15 14.46 3.53
C SER A 211 -11.05 14.36 4.78
N PRO A 212 -11.73 15.45 5.19
CA PRO A 212 -11.55 16.81 4.69
C PRO A 212 -10.14 17.35 4.96
N LYS A 213 -9.77 18.43 4.27
CA LYS A 213 -8.43 19.05 4.25
C LYS A 213 -8.34 20.22 5.24
N VAL A 214 -9.48 20.85 5.53
CA VAL A 214 -9.62 21.88 6.57
C VAL A 214 -10.79 21.48 7.47
N LEU A 215 -10.51 21.29 8.76
CA LEU A 215 -11.52 20.90 9.74
C LEU A 215 -12.11 22.13 10.43
N SER A 216 -13.43 22.11 10.62
CA SER A 216 -14.10 22.95 11.60
C SER A 216 -13.72 22.56 13.04
N THR A 217 -14.24 23.34 14.00
CA THR A 217 -14.12 22.95 15.42
C THR A 217 -14.93 21.69 15.71
N ALA A 218 -16.13 21.52 15.15
CA ALA A 218 -16.92 20.30 15.34
C ALA A 218 -16.24 19.06 14.73
N GLN A 219 -15.74 19.16 13.49
CA GLN A 219 -15.00 18.09 12.81
C GLN A 219 -13.75 17.66 13.60
N LYS A 220 -12.95 18.63 14.07
CA LYS A 220 -11.73 18.33 14.83
C LYS A 220 -12.05 17.70 16.19
N ASN A 221 -13.09 18.19 16.88
CA ASN A 221 -13.52 17.62 18.16
C ASN A 221 -14.07 16.20 17.98
N TRP A 222 -14.91 15.97 16.96
CA TRP A 222 -15.45 14.64 16.65
C TRP A 222 -14.33 13.64 16.32
N LEU A 223 -13.42 13.99 15.40
CA LEU A 223 -12.31 13.10 15.03
C LEU A 223 -11.40 12.79 16.22
N THR A 224 -11.16 13.78 17.10
CA THR A 224 -10.36 13.60 18.33
C THR A 224 -11.07 12.68 19.33
N ALA A 225 -12.39 12.79 19.48
CA ALA A 225 -13.16 11.92 20.36
C ALA A 225 -13.26 10.50 19.81
N GLU A 226 -13.48 10.35 18.51
CA GLU A 226 -13.59 9.07 17.81
C GLU A 226 -12.30 8.25 17.92
N PHE A 227 -11.15 8.84 17.57
CA PHE A 227 -9.87 8.12 17.62
C PHE A 227 -9.38 7.84 19.05
N LYS A 228 -9.75 8.67 20.03
CA LYS A 228 -9.51 8.36 21.45
C LYS A 228 -10.38 7.21 21.94
N GLY A 229 -11.70 7.29 21.71
CA GLY A 229 -12.61 6.21 22.10
C GLY A 229 -12.25 4.88 21.43
N LEU A 230 -11.84 4.91 20.16
CA LEU A 230 -11.30 3.76 19.45
C LEU A 230 -10.02 3.19 20.10
N ASN A 231 -9.10 4.06 20.53
CA ASN A 231 -7.89 3.65 21.24
C ASN A 231 -8.22 3.04 22.62
N ASP A 232 -9.12 3.67 23.37
CA ASP A 232 -9.57 3.19 24.68
C ASP A 232 -10.29 1.84 24.57
N ASP A 233 -11.09 1.63 23.50
CA ASP A 233 -11.66 0.34 23.15
C ASP A 233 -10.56 -0.69 22.81
N ILE A 234 -9.61 -0.37 21.93
CA ILE A 234 -8.49 -1.28 21.57
C ILE A 234 -7.66 -1.68 22.80
N TYR A 235 -7.38 -0.73 23.70
CA TYR A 235 -6.64 -0.95 24.95
C TYR A 235 -7.48 -1.45 26.13
N ALA A 236 -8.77 -1.74 25.93
CA ALA A 236 -9.63 -2.31 26.96
C ALA A 236 -9.00 -3.57 27.60
N PRO A 237 -8.91 -3.66 28.95
CA PRO A 237 -8.29 -4.80 29.62
C PRO A 237 -8.98 -6.15 29.37
N ASN A 238 -10.30 -6.13 29.11
CA ASN A 238 -11.07 -7.31 28.71
C ASN A 238 -11.52 -7.17 27.25
N LYS A 239 -10.92 -7.96 26.36
CA LYS A 239 -11.20 -7.95 24.91
C LYS A 239 -12.60 -8.47 24.57
N ALA A 240 -13.14 -9.40 25.36
CA ALA A 240 -14.50 -9.95 25.16
C ALA A 240 -15.60 -8.89 25.36
N THR A 241 -15.32 -7.81 26.08
CA THR A 241 -16.24 -6.66 26.27
C THR A 241 -15.85 -5.42 25.44
N SER A 242 -14.84 -5.51 24.58
CA SER A 242 -14.37 -4.34 23.83
C SER A 242 -15.19 -4.06 22.57
N ARG A 243 -15.42 -2.77 22.30
CA ARG A 243 -16.23 -2.27 21.19
C ARG A 243 -15.42 -1.80 19.98
N TRP A 244 -14.10 -2.06 19.93
CA TRP A 244 -13.28 -1.66 18.76
C TRP A 244 -13.79 -2.31 17.46
N LYS A 245 -14.38 -3.51 17.57
CA LYS A 245 -15.04 -4.28 16.50
C LYS A 245 -16.34 -3.64 15.99
N ASP A 246 -16.97 -2.73 16.74
CA ASP A 246 -18.10 -1.92 16.27
C ASP A 246 -17.60 -0.81 15.33
N ARG A 247 -16.37 -0.32 15.56
CA ARG A 247 -15.79 0.87 14.91
C ARG A 247 -14.90 0.54 13.71
N ILE A 248 -14.21 -0.59 13.72
CA ILE A 248 -13.26 -1.02 12.68
C ILE A 248 -13.83 -2.20 11.90
N ASP A 249 -13.61 -2.20 10.59
CA ASP A 249 -13.77 -3.39 9.76
C ASP A 249 -12.62 -4.37 10.04
N VAL A 250 -12.97 -5.46 10.74
CA VAL A 250 -12.01 -6.47 11.23
C VAL A 250 -11.40 -7.27 10.08
N ASP A 251 -12.20 -7.58 9.05
CA ASP A 251 -11.78 -8.32 7.86
C ASP A 251 -10.83 -7.48 6.98
N ALA A 252 -11.02 -6.16 6.93
CA ALA A 252 -10.09 -5.22 6.29
C ALA A 252 -8.81 -5.00 7.11
N MET A 253 -8.91 -4.89 8.45
CA MET A 253 -7.74 -4.81 9.33
C MET A 253 -6.87 -6.07 9.23
N ALA A 254 -7.50 -7.25 9.18
CA ALA A 254 -6.79 -8.52 9.01
C ALA A 254 -6.06 -8.59 7.66
N ARG A 255 -6.70 -8.21 6.56
CA ARG A 255 -6.07 -8.11 5.23
C ARG A 255 -4.89 -7.15 5.23
N PHE A 256 -5.06 -5.96 5.82
CA PHE A 256 -3.97 -4.98 5.95
C PHE A 256 -2.80 -5.53 6.77
N PHE A 257 -3.05 -6.18 7.91
CA PHE A 257 -2.01 -6.82 8.72
C PHE A 257 -1.22 -7.89 7.95
N ILE A 258 -1.93 -8.81 7.30
CA ILE A 258 -1.31 -9.88 6.50
C ILE A 258 -0.40 -9.30 5.42
N ILE A 259 -0.83 -8.25 4.72
CA ILE A 259 0.00 -7.59 3.70
C ILE A 259 1.30 -7.05 4.30
N GLN A 260 1.27 -6.38 5.46
CA GLN A 260 2.51 -5.85 6.07
C GLN A 260 3.44 -6.98 6.58
N GLU A 261 2.89 -8.09 7.07
CA GLU A 261 3.67 -9.24 7.55
C GLU A 261 4.28 -10.07 6.42
N VAL A 262 3.55 -10.28 5.32
CA VAL A 262 4.04 -10.99 4.12
C VAL A 262 5.07 -10.16 3.37
N MET A 263 4.84 -8.85 3.25
CA MET A 263 5.84 -7.93 2.69
C MET A 263 7.06 -7.77 3.61
N ASP A 264 6.92 -8.04 4.91
CA ASP A 264 7.90 -7.71 5.95
C ASP A 264 8.22 -6.20 5.97
N ASN A 265 7.16 -5.40 6.08
CA ASN A 265 7.18 -3.93 6.12
C ASN A 265 6.97 -3.38 7.55
N PRO A 266 8.03 -3.01 8.30
CA PRO A 266 7.89 -2.48 9.65
C PRO A 266 7.33 -1.06 9.72
N ASP A 267 7.31 -0.32 8.60
CA ASP A 267 6.71 1.03 8.56
C ASP A 267 5.17 0.98 8.51
N GLY A 268 4.60 -0.16 8.09
CA GLY A 268 3.17 -0.29 7.74
C GLY A 268 2.14 -0.08 8.86
N PHE A 269 2.55 -0.02 10.13
CA PHE A 269 1.72 0.39 11.28
C PHE A 269 2.30 1.62 12.02
N HIS A 270 3.28 2.29 11.43
CA HIS A 270 4.00 3.43 11.98
C HIS A 270 3.76 4.71 11.17
N GLY A 271 3.84 4.61 9.85
CA GLY A 271 3.45 5.62 8.87
C GLY A 271 2.76 4.94 7.68
N SER A 272 2.15 5.70 6.76
CA SER A 272 1.45 5.12 5.59
C SER A 272 0.32 4.13 5.93
N PHE A 273 -0.15 4.10 7.19
CA PHE A 273 -1.31 3.32 7.61
C PHE A 273 -2.56 4.18 7.43
N TYR A 274 -3.12 4.13 6.23
CA TYR A 274 -4.37 4.82 5.92
C TYR A 274 -5.56 4.12 6.57
N LEU A 275 -6.56 4.91 6.96
CA LEU A 275 -7.91 4.44 7.27
C LEU A 275 -8.92 5.34 6.58
N HIS A 276 -10.07 4.78 6.22
CA HIS A 276 -11.18 5.53 5.64
C HIS A 276 -12.52 5.07 6.21
N LYS A 277 -13.51 5.96 6.25
CA LYS A 277 -14.85 5.68 6.79
C LYS A 277 -15.90 6.40 5.97
N ASP A 278 -16.87 5.67 5.44
CA ASP A 278 -17.98 6.25 4.68
C ASP A 278 -19.09 6.81 5.61
N GLN A 279 -20.10 7.45 5.04
CA GLN A 279 -21.37 7.72 5.74
C GLN A 279 -22.24 6.46 5.85
N GLY A 280 -23.31 6.56 6.64
CA GLY A 280 -24.25 5.47 6.90
C GLY A 280 -24.24 4.99 8.35
N GLU A 281 -25.37 4.43 8.78
CA GLU A 281 -25.48 3.73 10.06
C GLU A 281 -24.68 2.41 9.99
N GLY A 282 -23.93 2.09 11.04
CA GLY A 282 -23.04 0.92 11.08
C GLY A 282 -21.75 1.03 10.25
N SER A 283 -21.53 2.12 9.50
CA SER A 283 -20.30 2.33 8.70
C SER A 283 -19.05 2.42 9.58
N LYS A 284 -18.04 1.60 9.27
CA LYS A 284 -16.81 1.41 10.05
C LYS A 284 -15.58 2.04 9.40
N TRP A 285 -14.52 2.21 10.18
CA TRP A 285 -13.17 2.49 9.69
C TRP A 285 -12.60 1.25 9.00
N VAL A 286 -12.39 1.36 7.69
CA VAL A 286 -11.75 0.37 6.84
C VAL A 286 -10.26 0.66 6.78
N ALA A 287 -9.43 -0.35 7.08
CA ALA A 287 -7.98 -0.24 6.99
C ALA A 287 -7.49 -0.16 5.52
N GLY A 288 -6.42 0.59 5.30
CA GLY A 288 -5.93 0.95 3.97
C GLY A 288 -6.62 2.19 3.39
N PRO A 289 -6.30 2.58 2.13
CA PRO A 289 -5.47 1.84 1.16
C PRO A 289 -4.01 1.64 1.58
N ILE A 290 -3.36 0.59 1.06
CA ILE A 290 -1.93 0.36 1.30
C ILE A 290 -1.05 1.39 0.57
N TRP A 291 0.08 1.78 1.20
CA TRP A 291 1.01 2.78 0.66
C TRP A 291 2.48 2.52 1.10
N ASP A 292 3.44 3.15 0.40
CA ASP A 292 4.91 3.11 0.58
C ASP A 292 5.49 1.75 1.05
N LEU A 293 5.07 0.67 0.38
CA LEU A 293 5.43 -0.71 0.69
C LEU A 293 6.90 -1.02 0.38
N THR A 294 7.56 -1.70 1.33
CA THR A 294 8.93 -2.22 1.22
C THR A 294 9.00 -3.71 1.55
N CYS A 295 10.18 -4.32 1.40
CA CYS A 295 10.50 -5.63 1.96
C CYS A 295 11.91 -5.60 2.56
N MET A 296 12.06 -5.99 3.82
CA MET A 296 13.35 -5.92 4.53
C MET A 296 14.32 -7.08 4.20
N ASN A 297 13.92 -8.04 3.36
CA ASN A 297 14.67 -9.24 2.94
C ASN A 297 15.59 -9.83 4.02
N ARG A 298 14.97 -10.37 5.07
CA ARG A 298 15.65 -11.06 6.17
C ARG A 298 14.91 -12.35 6.53
N GLU A 299 15.52 -13.17 7.37
CA GLU A 299 14.84 -14.31 7.98
C GLU A 299 13.92 -13.82 9.11
N LYS A 300 12.66 -14.30 9.13
CA LYS A 300 11.70 -13.97 10.17
C LYS A 300 11.78 -14.98 11.31
N THR A 301 11.78 -14.48 12.55
CA THR A 301 11.75 -15.31 13.78
C THR A 301 10.64 -14.90 14.74
N ASP A 302 9.88 -13.85 14.39
CA ASP A 302 8.69 -13.32 15.05
C ASP A 302 7.98 -12.41 14.02
N TYR A 303 6.82 -11.87 14.34
CA TYR A 303 6.12 -10.90 13.51
C TYR A 303 6.98 -9.66 13.23
N THR A 304 6.80 -9.05 12.05
CA THR A 304 7.58 -7.91 11.55
C THR A 304 7.63 -6.75 12.54
N PHE A 305 6.52 -6.48 13.22
CA PHE A 305 6.40 -5.41 14.22
C PHE A 305 6.99 -5.74 15.61
N ARG A 306 7.31 -7.01 15.89
CA ARG A 306 7.94 -7.47 17.15
C ARG A 306 9.44 -7.66 17.03
N MET A 307 9.92 -8.03 15.84
CA MET A 307 11.35 -8.18 15.58
C MET A 307 12.09 -6.84 15.74
N LYS A 308 13.34 -6.87 16.22
CA LYS A 308 14.20 -5.70 16.47
C LYS A 308 14.76 -5.11 15.17
N THR A 309 13.90 -4.80 14.20
CA THR A 309 14.24 -4.26 12.87
C THR A 309 14.83 -2.85 12.95
N SER A 310 14.20 -1.98 13.73
CA SER A 310 14.73 -0.68 14.15
C SER A 310 13.89 -0.12 15.30
N TYR A 311 14.52 0.45 16.33
CA TYR A 311 13.82 1.12 17.44
C TYR A 311 13.10 2.43 17.04
N VAL A 312 13.06 2.75 15.75
CA VAL A 312 12.44 3.96 15.18
C VAL A 312 10.96 3.74 14.85
N PHE A 313 10.54 2.50 14.54
CA PHE A 313 9.15 2.19 14.20
C PHE A 313 8.29 2.01 15.46
N ALA A 314 7.20 2.77 15.56
CA ALA A 314 6.16 2.59 16.57
C ALA A 314 4.99 1.80 15.94
N PRO A 315 4.75 0.53 16.32
CA PRO A 315 3.71 -0.29 15.70
C PRO A 315 2.35 -0.02 16.36
N HIS A 316 1.68 1.03 15.91
CA HIS A 316 0.43 1.51 16.49
C HIS A 316 -0.67 0.44 16.43
N TRP A 317 -1.33 0.22 17.57
CA TRP A 317 -2.43 -0.73 17.83
C TRP A 317 -2.17 -2.22 17.60
N ILE A 318 -1.39 -2.63 16.59
CA ILE A 318 -1.33 -4.03 16.13
C ILE A 318 -0.82 -5.01 17.21
N GLY A 319 0.12 -4.56 18.06
CA GLY A 319 0.60 -5.35 19.20
C GLY A 319 -0.41 -5.51 20.35
N GLU A 320 -1.50 -4.74 20.34
CA GLU A 320 -2.62 -4.86 21.27
C GLU A 320 -3.78 -5.65 20.65
N LEU A 321 -4.08 -5.42 19.36
CA LEU A 321 -5.07 -6.17 18.59
C LEU A 321 -4.73 -7.67 18.52
N LEU A 322 -3.44 -8.04 18.43
CA LEU A 322 -2.98 -9.43 18.47
C LEU A 322 -2.93 -10.03 19.89
N LYS A 323 -3.66 -9.43 20.84
CA LYS A 323 -4.09 -10.06 22.12
C LYS A 323 -5.59 -10.36 22.14
N ASP A 324 -6.33 -9.93 21.11
CA ASP A 324 -7.75 -10.24 20.93
C ASP A 324 -7.85 -11.55 20.13
N GLU A 325 -8.54 -12.54 20.71
CA GLU A 325 -8.71 -13.86 20.10
C GLU A 325 -9.60 -13.79 18.85
N ASP A 326 -10.54 -12.83 18.78
CA ASP A 326 -11.38 -12.63 17.60
C ASP A 326 -10.55 -12.07 16.44
N PHE A 327 -9.70 -11.07 16.68
CA PHE A 327 -8.82 -10.54 15.64
C PHE A 327 -7.86 -11.63 15.13
N SER A 328 -7.25 -12.37 16.06
CA SER A 328 -6.35 -13.47 15.74
C SER A 328 -7.06 -14.56 14.92
N SER A 329 -8.32 -14.85 15.24
CA SER A 329 -9.17 -15.80 14.50
C SER A 329 -9.56 -15.29 13.12
N VAL A 330 -9.92 -14.01 12.97
CA VAL A 330 -10.21 -13.41 11.64
C VAL A 330 -8.96 -13.36 10.77
N VAL A 331 -7.77 -13.08 11.32
CA VAL A 331 -6.51 -13.21 10.57
C VAL A 331 -6.29 -14.65 10.08
N CYS A 332 -6.57 -15.65 10.91
CA CYS A 332 -6.45 -17.06 10.50
C CYS A 332 -7.49 -17.46 9.44
N LYS A 333 -8.73 -16.97 9.55
CA LYS A 333 -9.80 -17.12 8.56
C LYS A 333 -9.36 -16.54 7.21
N VAL A 334 -9.06 -15.24 7.17
CA VAL A 334 -8.64 -14.52 5.95
C VAL A 334 -7.41 -15.17 5.31
N TRP A 335 -6.42 -15.59 6.11
CA TRP A 335 -5.27 -16.31 5.54
C TRP A 335 -5.69 -17.62 4.87
N ARG A 336 -6.51 -18.45 5.53
CA ARG A 336 -6.94 -19.75 4.99
C ARG A 336 -7.86 -19.64 3.78
N GLU A 337 -8.70 -18.62 3.74
CA GLU A 337 -9.59 -18.32 2.60
C GLU A 337 -8.80 -17.90 1.35
N GLU A 338 -7.80 -17.03 1.53
CA GLU A 338 -7.14 -16.35 0.41
C GLU A 338 -5.83 -17.08 -0.02
N HIS A 339 -4.98 -17.50 0.93
CA HIS A 339 -3.62 -18.04 0.69
C HIS A 339 -3.53 -19.10 -0.43
N PRO A 340 -4.42 -20.11 -0.51
CA PRO A 340 -4.32 -21.17 -1.52
C PRO A 340 -4.46 -20.69 -2.98
N VAL A 341 -5.04 -19.50 -3.21
CA VAL A 341 -5.19 -18.88 -4.54
C VAL A 341 -4.21 -17.72 -4.72
N LEU A 342 -3.97 -16.93 -3.66
CA LEU A 342 -3.04 -15.80 -3.67
C LEU A 342 -1.62 -16.20 -4.08
N SER A 343 -1.08 -17.27 -3.49
CA SER A 343 0.33 -17.62 -3.60
C SER A 343 0.73 -17.91 -5.05
N ASP A 344 0.00 -18.80 -5.73
CA ASP A 344 0.29 -19.18 -7.10
C ASP A 344 0.11 -18.03 -8.11
N GLU A 345 -0.91 -17.19 -8.01
CA GLU A 345 -1.04 -16.04 -8.93
C GLU A 345 0.01 -14.96 -8.65
N TRP A 346 0.26 -14.65 -7.38
CA TRP A 346 1.21 -13.61 -7.01
C TRP A 346 2.65 -13.99 -7.36
N MET A 347 3.05 -15.25 -7.14
CA MET A 347 4.39 -15.70 -7.50
C MET A 347 4.62 -15.72 -9.02
N ARG A 348 3.65 -16.20 -9.82
CA ARG A 348 3.71 -16.11 -11.30
C ARG A 348 3.77 -14.66 -11.80
N TYR A 349 3.11 -13.73 -11.09
CA TYR A 349 3.25 -12.30 -11.35
C TYR A 349 4.69 -11.82 -11.06
N LEU A 350 5.25 -12.14 -9.89
CA LEU A 350 6.60 -11.71 -9.50
C LEU A 350 7.70 -12.26 -10.44
N GLU A 351 7.56 -13.51 -10.87
CA GLU A 351 8.47 -14.18 -11.83
C GLU A 351 8.57 -13.46 -13.18
N SER A 352 7.50 -12.75 -13.61
CA SER A 352 7.36 -12.23 -14.97
C SER A 352 7.24 -10.70 -15.06
N CYS A 353 6.73 -10.04 -14.02
CA CYS A 353 6.34 -8.63 -14.12
C CYS A 353 7.53 -7.66 -14.19
N PHE A 354 8.74 -8.07 -13.83
CA PHE A 354 9.92 -7.19 -13.81
C PHE A 354 10.74 -7.23 -15.11
N ALA A 355 10.72 -8.35 -15.85
CA ALA A 355 11.54 -8.56 -17.03
C ALA A 355 11.43 -7.47 -18.13
N PRO A 356 10.24 -6.87 -18.42
CA PRO A 356 10.13 -5.79 -19.42
C PRO A 356 10.86 -4.49 -19.06
N TYR A 357 11.39 -4.36 -17.85
CA TYR A 357 11.95 -3.11 -17.32
C TYR A 357 13.46 -3.15 -17.09
N GLU A 358 14.15 -4.26 -17.44
CA GLU A 358 15.59 -4.47 -17.20
C GLU A 358 16.44 -3.33 -17.80
N GLU A 359 16.31 -3.05 -19.12
CA GLU A 359 17.09 -1.98 -19.77
C GLU A 359 16.79 -0.59 -19.20
N ALA A 360 15.52 -0.27 -18.93
CA ALA A 360 15.12 1.02 -18.36
C ALA A 360 15.66 1.21 -16.92
N TYR A 361 15.74 0.12 -16.16
CA TYR A 361 16.36 0.07 -14.84
C TYR A 361 17.88 0.18 -14.95
N GLU A 362 18.53 -0.43 -15.94
CA GLU A 362 19.96 -0.24 -16.20
C GLU A 362 20.27 1.25 -16.49
N ARG A 363 19.48 1.92 -17.34
CA ARG A 363 19.60 3.38 -17.59
C ARG A 363 19.38 4.19 -16.31
N ASP A 364 18.44 3.79 -15.46
CA ASP A 364 18.22 4.44 -14.16
C ASP A 364 19.44 4.32 -13.23
N LYS A 365 20.07 3.14 -13.23
CA LYS A 365 21.25 2.87 -12.41
C LYS A 365 22.50 3.58 -12.91
N GLN A 366 22.77 3.51 -14.22
CA GLN A 366 23.84 4.27 -14.90
C GLN A 366 23.77 5.77 -14.58
N ARG A 367 22.56 6.33 -14.41
CA ARG A 367 22.37 7.74 -14.06
C ARG A 367 22.53 8.03 -12.56
N TRP A 368 21.90 7.24 -11.69
CA TRP A 368 21.68 7.62 -10.28
C TRP A 368 22.49 6.83 -9.25
N THR A 369 23.26 5.81 -9.67
CA THR A 369 24.08 4.99 -8.78
C THR A 369 25.56 5.28 -9.01
N LYS A 370 26.35 5.31 -7.93
CA LYS A 370 27.81 5.44 -7.99
C LYS A 370 28.42 4.08 -7.67
N GLY A 371 29.17 3.53 -8.62
CA GLY A 371 29.67 2.15 -8.54
C GLY A 371 28.61 1.11 -8.91
N ASP A 372 28.91 -0.15 -8.60
CA ASP A 372 28.20 -1.32 -9.12
C ASP A 372 26.74 -1.41 -8.66
N PHE A 373 25.91 -2.05 -9.49
CA PHE A 373 24.51 -2.33 -9.20
C PHE A 373 24.13 -3.73 -9.68
N LYS A 374 23.26 -4.40 -8.94
CA LYS A 374 22.64 -5.66 -9.38
C LYS A 374 21.63 -5.37 -10.51
N PRO A 375 21.57 -6.20 -11.57
CA PRO A 375 20.47 -6.22 -12.54
C PRO A 375 19.08 -6.35 -11.89
N LEU A 376 18.04 -6.02 -12.65
CA LEU A 376 16.66 -6.08 -12.18
C LEU A 376 16.19 -7.51 -11.94
N HIS A 377 16.50 -8.45 -12.83
CA HIS A 377 16.12 -9.87 -12.62
C HIS A 377 16.72 -10.41 -11.32
N SER A 378 17.99 -10.17 -11.02
CA SER A 378 18.62 -10.64 -9.78
C SER A 378 17.99 -9.99 -8.54
N ALA A 379 17.62 -8.71 -8.62
CA ALA A 379 16.88 -8.02 -7.55
C ALA A 379 15.44 -8.53 -7.39
N ALA A 380 14.81 -8.97 -8.48
CA ALA A 380 13.48 -9.60 -8.48
C ALA A 380 13.51 -11.03 -7.94
N GLU A 381 14.54 -11.81 -8.24
CA GLU A 381 14.80 -13.14 -7.67
C GLU A 381 15.03 -13.07 -6.16
N GLU A 382 15.86 -12.13 -5.70
CA GLU A 382 16.07 -11.87 -4.27
C GLU A 382 14.77 -11.47 -3.56
N LEU A 383 13.96 -10.60 -4.16
CA LEU A 383 12.65 -10.22 -3.63
C LEU A 383 11.67 -11.40 -3.62
N THR A 384 11.56 -12.16 -4.71
CA THR A 384 10.64 -13.29 -4.83
C THR A 384 10.99 -14.39 -3.82
N THR A 385 12.29 -14.65 -3.61
CA THR A 385 12.79 -15.57 -2.59
C THR A 385 12.44 -15.10 -1.18
N ALA A 386 12.60 -13.79 -0.89
CA ALA A 386 12.22 -13.21 0.38
C ALA A 386 10.71 -13.32 0.66
N LEU A 387 9.89 -13.04 -0.35
CA LEU A 387 8.43 -13.08 -0.23
C LEU A 387 7.90 -14.51 -0.08
N ARG A 388 8.45 -15.51 -0.80
CA ARG A 388 8.14 -16.93 -0.54
C ARG A 388 8.49 -17.32 0.90
N ARG A 389 9.69 -16.98 1.38
CA ARG A 389 10.12 -17.23 2.76
C ARG A 389 9.19 -16.57 3.79
N ASN A 390 8.68 -15.37 3.52
CA ASN A 390 7.74 -14.68 4.41
C ASN A 390 6.35 -15.33 4.42
N VAL A 391 5.84 -15.76 3.26
CA VAL A 391 4.59 -16.55 3.13
C VAL A 391 4.72 -17.88 3.88
N ASP A 392 5.79 -18.63 3.60
CA ASP A 392 6.14 -19.90 4.26
C ASP A 392 6.29 -19.75 5.78
N TRP A 393 6.76 -18.60 6.25
CA TRP A 393 6.86 -18.30 7.67
C TRP A 393 5.48 -18.00 8.26
N PHE A 394 4.71 -17.11 7.65
CA PHE A 394 3.42 -16.66 8.19
C PHE A 394 2.38 -17.79 8.25
N ASP A 395 2.34 -18.66 7.23
CA ASP A 395 1.48 -19.86 7.20
C ASP A 395 1.74 -20.81 8.39
N LYS A 396 3.01 -20.92 8.81
CA LYS A 396 3.46 -21.74 9.95
C LYS A 396 3.38 -21.02 11.31
N HIS A 397 3.14 -19.70 11.31
CA HIS A 397 3.13 -18.84 12.49
C HIS A 397 1.89 -17.91 12.48
N LEU A 398 0.71 -18.49 12.26
CA LEU A 398 -0.56 -17.77 12.40
C LEU A 398 -0.83 -17.39 13.88
N PRO A 399 -1.56 -16.30 14.16
CA PRO A 399 -1.67 -15.75 15.51
C PRO A 399 -2.59 -16.51 16.47
N ALA A 400 -3.43 -17.42 15.98
CA ALA A 400 -4.27 -18.25 16.84
C ALA A 400 -3.52 -19.48 17.38
N THR A 401 -3.83 -19.88 18.61
CA THR A 401 -3.38 -21.17 19.15
C THR A 401 -4.07 -22.34 18.41
N PRO A 402 -3.46 -23.56 18.38
CA PRO A 402 -3.98 -24.71 17.63
C PRO A 402 -5.41 -25.17 17.95
N ASN A 403 -6.03 -24.65 19.02
CA ASN A 403 -7.36 -25.05 19.49
C ASN A 403 -8.47 -24.03 19.18
N ALA A 404 -8.16 -22.81 18.73
CA ALA A 404 -9.15 -21.74 18.59
C ALA A 404 -10.12 -21.93 17.40
N ILE A 405 -9.65 -22.56 16.32
CA ILE A 405 -10.52 -23.09 15.26
C ILE A 405 -10.07 -24.52 14.97
N ALA A 406 -10.68 -25.46 15.69
CA ALA A 406 -10.87 -26.80 15.14
C ALA A 406 -11.75 -26.66 13.89
N LEU A 407 -11.10 -26.61 12.71
CA LEU A 407 -11.78 -26.97 11.48
C LEU A 407 -12.38 -28.35 11.72
N VAL A 408 -13.71 -28.45 11.75
CA VAL A 408 -14.37 -29.75 11.70
C VAL A 408 -14.18 -30.26 10.29
N VAL A 409 -13.00 -30.87 10.07
CA VAL A 409 -12.71 -31.69 8.90
C VAL A 409 -13.92 -32.61 8.74
N PRO A 410 -14.58 -32.64 7.57
CA PRO A 410 -15.76 -33.48 7.37
C PRO A 410 -15.43 -34.91 7.77
N THR A 411 -15.99 -35.35 8.90
CA THR A 411 -15.77 -36.70 9.39
C THR A 411 -16.54 -37.59 8.43
N ALA A 412 -15.81 -38.39 7.64
CA ALA A 412 -16.38 -39.06 6.47
C ALA A 412 -17.61 -39.89 6.86
N GLY A 413 -18.79 -39.48 6.39
CA GLY A 413 -20.09 -40.02 6.82
C GLY A 413 -20.91 -39.14 7.77
N ARG A 414 -20.53 -37.86 8.02
CA ARG A 414 -21.29 -36.94 8.88
C ARG A 414 -21.70 -35.64 8.19
N HIS A 415 -22.95 -35.28 8.41
CA HIS A 415 -23.59 -34.06 7.95
C HIS A 415 -23.59 -33.02 9.09
N ILE A 416 -23.22 -31.78 8.77
CA ILE A 416 -23.13 -30.69 9.75
C ILE A 416 -24.07 -29.55 9.33
N VAL A 417 -24.88 -29.09 10.27
CA VAL A 417 -25.83 -27.99 10.10
C VAL A 417 -25.25 -26.72 10.71
N TYR A 418 -25.09 -25.68 9.90
CA TYR A 418 -24.61 -24.37 10.33
C TYR A 418 -25.73 -23.32 10.22
N THR A 419 -25.75 -22.33 11.11
CA THR A 419 -26.47 -21.06 10.90
C THR A 419 -25.79 -20.24 9.80
N MET A 420 -26.47 -19.19 9.29
CA MET A 420 -25.83 -18.18 8.43
C MET A 420 -24.72 -17.38 9.13
N SER A 421 -24.63 -17.41 10.48
CA SER A 421 -23.53 -16.88 11.29
C SER A 421 -22.36 -17.86 11.46
N GLY A 422 -22.47 -19.09 10.95
CA GLY A 422 -21.42 -20.13 11.03
C GLY A 422 -21.46 -20.98 12.30
N GLU A 423 -22.47 -20.83 13.16
CA GLU A 423 -22.61 -21.59 14.40
C GLU A 423 -23.15 -23.00 14.10
N VAL A 424 -22.57 -24.04 14.71
CA VAL A 424 -23.02 -25.43 14.51
C VAL A 424 -24.29 -25.68 15.31
N VAL A 425 -25.37 -26.00 14.60
CA VAL A 425 -26.71 -26.29 15.14
C VAL A 425 -26.89 -27.78 15.41
N ARG A 426 -26.32 -28.64 14.55
CA ARG A 426 -26.40 -30.11 14.66
C ARG A 426 -25.25 -30.78 13.89
N ILE A 427 -24.86 -31.97 14.36
CA ILE A 427 -24.07 -32.95 13.61
C ILE A 427 -24.87 -34.25 13.61
N ALA A 428 -25.02 -34.91 12.46
CA ALA A 428 -25.77 -36.16 12.32
C ALA A 428 -25.06 -37.14 11.38
N ASP A 429 -25.34 -38.44 11.54
CA ASP A 429 -24.83 -39.51 10.67
C ASP A 429 -25.70 -39.73 9.40
N ASP A 430 -26.84 -39.03 9.28
CA ASP A 430 -27.73 -39.00 8.10
C ASP A 430 -28.24 -37.58 7.81
N TYR A 431 -28.34 -37.20 6.54
CA TYR A 431 -28.87 -35.91 6.08
C TYR A 431 -30.33 -35.70 6.51
N SER A 432 -31.14 -36.77 6.49
CA SER A 432 -32.56 -36.75 6.88
C SER A 432 -32.77 -36.65 8.39
N GLU A 433 -31.71 -36.82 9.20
CA GLU A 433 -31.63 -36.45 10.60
C GLU A 433 -31.06 -35.04 10.77
N ALA A 434 -30.06 -34.64 9.97
CA ALA A 434 -29.49 -33.30 10.01
C ALA A 434 -30.55 -32.20 9.85
N VAL A 435 -31.42 -32.30 8.82
CA VAL A 435 -32.43 -31.27 8.52
C VAL A 435 -33.74 -31.39 9.33
N ARG A 436 -33.88 -32.40 10.20
CA ARG A 436 -35.16 -32.74 10.85
C ARG A 436 -35.51 -31.79 12.00
N ASP A 437 -36.76 -31.32 12.06
CA ASP A 437 -37.26 -30.52 13.19
C ASP A 437 -36.35 -29.32 13.53
N LEU A 438 -35.67 -28.76 12.52
CA LEU A 438 -34.94 -27.50 12.66
C LEU A 438 -35.94 -26.35 12.85
N PRO A 439 -35.62 -25.31 13.63
CA PRO A 439 -36.45 -24.10 13.73
C PRO A 439 -36.65 -23.42 12.37
N GLN A 440 -37.67 -22.56 12.26
CA GLN A 440 -37.86 -21.69 11.10
C GLN A 440 -36.59 -20.83 10.88
N GLY A 441 -36.02 -20.85 9.68
CA GLY A 441 -34.73 -20.21 9.44
C GLY A 441 -33.99 -20.67 8.19
N VAL A 442 -32.72 -20.26 8.10
CA VAL A 442 -31.83 -20.55 7.00
C VAL A 442 -30.56 -21.19 7.54
N TYR A 443 -30.21 -22.34 6.98
CA TYR A 443 -29.08 -23.16 7.40
C TYR A 443 -28.21 -23.53 6.20
N ILE A 444 -26.97 -23.94 6.46
CA ILE A 444 -26.09 -24.58 5.48
C ILE A 444 -25.86 -26.01 5.95
N VAL A 445 -26.05 -26.98 5.04
CA VAL A 445 -25.72 -28.39 5.23
C VAL A 445 -25.01 -28.86 3.96
N ASP A 446 -23.84 -29.47 4.09
CA ASP A 446 -23.02 -29.97 2.97
C ASP A 446 -22.81 -28.92 1.85
N ASN A 447 -22.46 -27.69 2.24
CA ASN A 447 -22.33 -26.51 1.38
C ASN A 447 -23.61 -26.07 0.63
N SER A 448 -24.76 -26.68 0.94
CA SER A 448 -26.06 -26.41 0.34
C SER A 448 -26.96 -25.62 1.31
N LYS A 449 -27.66 -24.61 0.78
CA LYS A 449 -28.59 -23.78 1.56
C LYS A 449 -29.91 -24.52 1.81
N VAL A 450 -30.22 -24.80 3.06
CA VAL A 450 -31.52 -25.33 3.51
C VAL A 450 -32.35 -24.17 4.06
N ILE A 451 -33.62 -24.09 3.66
CA ILE A 451 -34.58 -23.10 4.16
C ILE A 451 -35.71 -23.86 4.84
N VAL A 452 -35.94 -23.58 6.12
CA VAL A 452 -37.07 -24.09 6.88
C VAL A 452 -38.15 -22.98 6.88
N PRO A 453 -39.30 -23.20 6.25
CA PRO A 453 -40.31 -22.16 5.98
C PRO A 453 -41.07 -21.69 7.22
#